data_AF-A0AAD3MUX3-F1
#
_entry.id   AF-A0AAD3MUX3-F1
#
_cell.length_a   1.000
_cell.length_b   1.000
_cell.length_c   1.000
_cell.angle_alpha   90.00
_cell.angle_beta   90.00
_cell.angle_gamma   90.00
#
_symmetry.space_group_name_H-M   'P 1'
#
loop_
_entity.id
_entity.type
_entity.pdbx_description
1 polymer ?
#
loop_
_entity_poly.entity_id
_entity_poly.type
_entity_poly.pdbx_seq_one_letter_code
_entity_poly.pdbx_strand_id
1 'polypeptide(L)'
;VDVISRCSNSCDPGYRKKSAQPHPLCCYECEPCPENYYSNTSDSTECHRCDPDTQYSYNRTEMCTPKTVVFLKWTDPYNCALLAFTALGALLTIVVGIIFLARWNTPVVRASVGPICILLLFSLLSTFVSVILFGGKPNAKQCKARQVLFGLSFTLCVACIMVKSFKIILAFEFDPSVKRVLKKLYQPYIIIAVCMAGQVLICALWLSLKSPEPGYDNMKNKMERLHFCNEMFSTARLVQSLIMVHAVEEVNKNHELGNLTLGYSILDSCSDVTTALNNTLSFMRRNACAQNSSLDGAEQPSPPVLAVIGDYYSEISIAVTRQLNLEHIPQISYGATSGLLSDKVRFPSFMRTVPEDDHQAQAIIKILRKHQWNW
;
A
#
# COMPACT_ATOMS: atom_id res chain seq x y z
N VAL A 1 45.98 11.60 50.38
CA VAL A 1 44.68 11.69 49.67
C VAL A 1 44.98 12.38 48.36
N ASP A 2 45.00 11.63 47.26
CA ASP A 2 45.18 12.24 45.93
C ASP A 2 43.92 13.02 45.59
N VAL A 3 43.99 14.34 45.72
CA VAL A 3 42.91 15.25 45.32
C VAL A 3 43.04 15.46 43.82
N ILE A 4 42.27 14.69 43.05
CA ILE A 4 42.19 14.88 41.59
C ILE A 4 41.26 16.07 41.34
N SER A 5 41.82 17.19 40.86
CA SER A 5 41.03 18.36 40.43
C SER A 5 40.25 18.03 39.15
N ARG A 6 38.94 17.84 39.26
CA ARG A 6 38.03 17.62 38.12
C ARG A 6 37.11 18.83 37.96
N CYS A 7 36.97 19.30 36.72
CA CYS A 7 36.04 20.39 36.40
C CYS A 7 34.58 19.91 36.37
N SER A 8 34.34 18.73 35.79
CA SER A 8 33.02 18.13 35.66
C SER A 8 32.99 16.71 36.24
N ASN A 9 31.82 16.30 36.75
CA ASN A 9 31.58 14.92 37.16
C ASN A 9 31.54 13.98 35.95
N SER A 10 31.80 12.69 36.18
CA SER A 10 31.65 11.67 35.14
C SER A 10 30.19 11.52 34.72
N CYS A 11 29.94 11.37 33.43
CA CYS A 11 28.58 11.16 32.91
C CYS A 11 28.18 9.69 33.03
N ASP A 12 26.97 9.45 33.53
CA ASP A 12 26.39 8.11 33.59
C ASP A 12 26.08 7.58 32.17
N PRO A 13 25.96 6.25 32.00
CA PRO A 13 25.39 5.66 30.79
C PRO A 13 24.05 6.31 30.39
N GLY A 14 23.78 6.37 29.08
CA GLY A 14 22.63 7.09 28.51
C GLY A 14 22.87 8.59 28.26
N TYR A 15 24.05 9.11 28.59
CA TYR A 15 24.47 10.48 28.29
C TYR A 15 25.72 10.53 27.41
N ARG A 16 25.92 11.69 26.79
CA ARG A 16 27.15 12.06 26.09
C ARG A 16 27.74 13.35 26.65
N LYS A 17 29.06 13.50 26.53
CA LYS A 17 29.77 14.74 26.86
C LYS A 17 29.50 15.81 25.81
N LYS A 18 29.01 16.96 26.26
CA LYS A 18 28.86 18.17 25.45
C LYS A 18 29.85 19.22 25.96
N SER A 19 30.60 19.82 25.04
CA SER A 19 31.55 20.89 25.39
C SER A 19 30.79 22.10 25.94
N ALA A 20 31.15 22.55 27.14
CA ALA A 20 30.49 23.66 27.82
C ALA A 20 31.18 24.99 27.46
N GLN A 21 31.13 25.43 26.19
CA GLN A 21 31.72 26.72 25.81
C GLN A 21 31.05 27.86 26.61
N PRO A 22 31.82 28.79 27.22
CA PRO A 22 33.22 29.13 26.93
C PRO A 22 34.30 28.47 27.83
N HIS A 23 33.98 27.41 28.57
CA HIS A 23 34.91 26.77 29.51
C HIS A 23 36.07 26.01 28.82
N PRO A 24 37.17 25.71 29.54
CA PRO A 24 38.28 24.89 29.04
C PRO A 24 37.85 23.52 28.51
N LEU A 25 38.61 22.93 27.60
CA LEU A 25 38.34 21.62 26.96
C LEU A 25 38.08 20.46 27.94
N CYS A 26 38.59 20.56 29.18
CA CYS A 26 38.39 19.55 30.23
C CYS A 26 37.03 19.66 30.96
N CYS A 27 36.28 20.74 30.73
CA CYS A 27 34.97 20.99 31.30
C CYS A 27 33.87 20.62 30.29
N TYR A 28 32.98 19.74 30.69
CA TYR A 28 31.87 19.25 29.86
C TYR A 28 30.58 19.16 30.67
N GLU A 29 29.45 19.22 29.97
CA GLU A 29 28.13 18.95 30.50
C GLU A 29 27.63 17.60 29.98
N CYS A 30 26.90 16.87 30.83
CA CYS A 30 26.29 15.61 30.44
C CYS A 30 24.95 15.89 29.74
N GLU A 31 24.91 15.72 28.43
CA GLU A 31 23.68 15.84 27.64
C GLU A 31 23.08 14.45 27.42
N PRO A 32 21.79 14.24 27.68
CA PRO A 32 21.19 12.93 27.49
C PRO A 32 21.12 12.58 26.00
N CYS A 33 21.28 11.29 25.69
CA CYS A 33 21.15 10.82 24.31
C CYS A 33 19.72 11.05 23.78
N PRO A 34 19.57 11.61 22.57
CA PRO A 34 18.26 11.85 21.95
C PRO A 34 17.57 10.53 21.55
N GLU A 35 16.27 10.60 21.24
CA GLU A 35 15.49 9.43 20.78
C GLU A 35 16.17 8.68 19.63
N ASN A 36 16.09 7.35 19.64
CA ASN A 36 16.79 6.43 18.72
C ASN A 36 18.33 6.43 18.82
N TYR A 37 18.89 7.03 19.86
CA TYR A 37 20.30 6.90 20.21
C TYR A 37 20.48 6.35 21.63
N TYR A 38 21.62 5.71 21.89
CA TYR A 38 21.96 5.11 23.17
C TYR A 38 23.44 5.31 23.51
N SER A 39 23.78 5.16 24.79
CA SER A 39 25.17 5.18 25.27
C SER A 39 25.32 4.14 26.39
N ASN A 40 26.09 3.08 26.14
CA ASN A 40 26.30 1.98 27.09
C ASN A 40 27.40 2.30 28.12
N THR A 41 28.40 3.09 27.71
CA THR A 41 29.60 3.35 28.51
C THR A 41 29.47 4.66 29.27
N SER A 42 30.02 4.70 30.48
CA SER A 42 30.17 5.94 31.23
C SER A 42 31.15 6.88 30.52
N ASP A 43 30.93 8.18 30.67
CA ASP A 43 31.79 9.22 30.11
C ASP A 43 31.95 9.18 28.56
N SER A 44 30.97 8.63 27.84
CA SER A 44 30.96 8.60 26.37
C SER A 44 30.93 10.01 25.76
N THR A 45 31.67 10.21 24.67
CA THR A 45 31.67 11.46 23.89
C THR A 45 30.54 11.52 22.87
N GLU A 46 30.03 10.36 22.45
CA GLU A 46 29.03 10.24 21.39
C GLU A 46 27.92 9.26 21.77
N CYS A 47 26.73 9.45 21.19
CA CYS A 47 25.64 8.49 21.29
C CYS A 47 25.59 7.65 20.02
N HIS A 48 25.39 6.35 20.15
CA HIS A 48 25.24 5.42 19.04
C HIS A 48 23.79 5.31 18.60
N ARG A 49 23.53 5.21 17.30
CA ARG A 49 22.18 5.13 16.73
C ARG A 49 21.65 3.70 16.76
N CYS A 50 20.40 3.53 17.19
CA CYS A 50 19.69 2.25 17.10
C CYS A 50 19.33 1.91 15.65
N ASP A 51 19.19 0.61 15.35
CA ASP A 51 18.70 0.15 14.04
C ASP A 51 17.27 0.70 13.81
N PRO A 52 17.07 1.60 12.83
CA PRO A 52 15.79 2.27 12.62
C PRO A 52 14.65 1.32 12.20
N ASP A 53 14.94 0.10 11.73
CA ASP A 53 13.94 -0.84 11.23
C ASP A 53 13.51 -1.88 12.26
N THR A 54 14.38 -2.20 13.21
CA THR A 54 14.14 -3.27 14.19
C THR A 54 14.06 -2.77 15.62
N GLN A 55 14.66 -1.62 15.92
CA GLN A 55 14.87 -1.14 17.27
C GLN A 55 14.45 0.33 17.41
N TYR A 56 14.28 0.75 18.65
CA TYR A 56 14.04 2.14 19.04
C TYR A 56 14.68 2.40 20.39
N SER A 57 14.80 3.66 20.78
CA SER A 57 15.23 4.01 22.13
C SER A 57 14.61 5.32 22.58
N TYR A 58 14.37 5.44 23.89
CA TYR A 58 13.84 6.65 24.51
C TYR A 58 14.98 7.64 24.80
N ASN A 59 14.62 8.86 25.21
CA ASN A 59 15.61 9.82 25.73
C ASN A 59 16.29 9.23 26.98
N ARG A 60 17.63 9.33 27.05
CA ARG A 60 18.45 8.84 28.16
C ARG A 60 18.34 7.33 28.39
N THR A 61 18.70 6.54 27.38
CA THR A 61 18.75 5.08 27.48
C THR A 61 20.12 4.50 27.18
N GLU A 62 20.45 3.41 27.86
CA GLU A 62 21.73 2.70 27.74
C GLU A 62 21.74 1.64 26.64
N MET A 63 20.54 1.22 26.20
CA MET A 63 20.35 0.16 25.21
C MET A 63 19.15 0.45 24.32
N CYS A 64 19.16 -0.13 23.12
CA CYS A 64 18.04 -0.11 22.20
C CYS A 64 17.02 -1.20 22.54
N THR A 65 15.74 -0.87 22.48
CA THR A 65 14.63 -1.81 22.66
C THR A 65 14.07 -2.26 21.30
N PRO A 66 13.75 -3.56 21.13
CA PRO A 66 13.16 -4.03 19.88
C PRO A 66 11.74 -3.50 19.70
N LYS A 67 11.40 -3.06 18.48
CA LYS A 67 10.04 -2.62 18.13
C LYS A 67 9.04 -3.76 18.23
N THR A 68 7.84 -3.47 18.70
CA THR A 68 6.75 -4.45 18.78
C THR A 68 6.19 -4.71 17.39
N VAL A 69 5.94 -5.99 17.07
CA VAL A 69 5.41 -6.39 15.77
C VAL A 69 3.89 -6.44 15.84
N VAL A 70 3.24 -5.57 15.08
CA VAL A 70 1.78 -5.50 14.94
C VAL A 70 1.38 -6.24 13.67
N PHE A 71 0.31 -7.02 13.73
CA PHE A 71 -0.29 -7.75 12.62
C PHE A 71 -1.76 -8.03 12.95
N LEU A 72 -2.57 -8.45 11.98
CA LEU A 72 -3.98 -8.79 12.21
C LEU A 72 -4.09 -10.07 13.08
N LYS A 73 -4.32 -9.90 14.38
CA LYS A 73 -4.42 -11.03 15.32
C LYS A 73 -5.76 -11.73 15.18
N TRP A 74 -5.79 -13.00 15.54
CA TRP A 74 -7.04 -13.78 15.64
C TRP A 74 -8.01 -13.25 16.67
N THR A 75 -7.50 -12.56 17.69
CA THR A 75 -8.25 -12.01 18.81
C THR A 75 -8.75 -10.60 18.56
N ASP A 76 -8.34 -9.95 17.46
CA ASP A 76 -8.77 -8.57 17.18
C ASP A 76 -10.26 -8.54 16.83
N PRO A 77 -11.03 -7.55 17.34
CA PRO A 77 -12.48 -7.52 17.19
C PRO A 77 -12.94 -7.55 15.72
N TYR A 78 -12.18 -6.88 14.84
CA TYR A 78 -12.43 -6.89 13.40
C TYR A 78 -12.28 -8.29 12.79
N ASN A 79 -11.22 -9.02 13.17
CA ASN A 79 -10.98 -10.37 12.67
C ASN A 79 -11.99 -11.37 13.25
N CYS A 80 -12.33 -11.24 14.54
CA CYS A 80 -13.38 -12.03 15.17
C CYS A 80 -14.74 -11.86 14.46
N ALA A 81 -15.14 -10.63 14.15
CA ALA A 81 -16.38 -10.36 13.43
C ALA A 81 -16.35 -10.98 12.02
N LEU A 82 -15.24 -10.81 11.30
CA LEU A 82 -15.06 -11.38 9.96
C LEU A 82 -15.16 -12.92 9.96
N LEU A 83 -14.54 -13.58 10.94
CA LEU A 83 -14.59 -15.03 11.10
C LEU A 83 -15.98 -15.52 11.49
N ALA A 84 -16.74 -14.78 12.29
CA ALA A 84 -18.11 -15.13 12.64
C ALA A 84 -19.02 -15.13 11.40
N PHE A 85 -18.96 -14.09 10.56
CA PHE A 85 -19.71 -14.04 9.31
C PHE A 85 -19.27 -15.12 8.32
N THR A 86 -17.96 -15.39 8.26
CA THR A 86 -17.39 -16.46 7.43
C THR A 86 -17.90 -17.84 7.87
N ALA A 87 -17.92 -18.11 9.17
CA ALA A 87 -18.42 -19.37 9.72
C ALA A 87 -19.92 -19.54 9.46
N LEU A 88 -20.72 -18.48 9.63
CA LEU A 88 -22.15 -18.49 9.31
C LEU A 88 -22.39 -18.78 7.82
N GLY A 89 -21.66 -18.09 6.94
CA GLY A 89 -21.76 -18.30 5.50
C GLY A 89 -21.34 -19.71 5.07
N ALA A 90 -20.26 -20.24 5.63
CA ALA A 90 -19.81 -21.61 5.40
C ALA A 90 -20.84 -22.63 5.89
N LEU A 91 -21.42 -22.44 7.09
CA LEU A 91 -22.46 -23.30 7.64
C LEU A 91 -23.69 -23.34 6.72
N LEU A 92 -24.19 -22.17 6.30
CA LEU A 92 -25.32 -22.09 5.36
C LEU A 92 -25.02 -22.79 4.04
N THR A 93 -23.80 -22.63 3.51
CA THR A 93 -23.38 -23.26 2.26
C THR A 93 -23.29 -24.78 2.40
N ILE A 94 -22.78 -25.30 3.52
CA ILE A 94 -22.76 -26.74 3.84
C ILE A 94 -24.18 -27.28 3.94
N VAL A 95 -25.08 -26.61 4.66
CA VAL A 95 -26.48 -27.02 4.81
C VAL A 95 -27.16 -27.10 3.44
N VAL A 96 -27.01 -26.06 2.61
CA VAL A 96 -27.55 -26.07 1.24
C VAL A 96 -26.94 -27.19 0.41
N GLY A 97 -25.63 -27.46 0.55
CA GLY A 97 -24.96 -28.57 -0.12
C GLY A 97 -25.50 -29.94 0.29
N ILE A 98 -25.71 -30.18 1.59
CA ILE A 98 -26.31 -31.42 2.10
C ILE A 98 -27.71 -31.60 1.56
N ILE A 99 -28.55 -30.56 1.57
CA ILE A 99 -29.91 -30.61 1.01
C ILE A 99 -29.85 -30.94 -0.49
N PHE A 100 -28.95 -30.32 -1.24
CA PHE A 100 -28.79 -30.52 -2.68
C PHE A 100 -28.37 -31.96 -3.01
N LEU A 101 -27.43 -32.53 -2.24
CA LEU A 101 -26.99 -33.91 -2.38
C LEU A 101 -28.09 -34.90 -1.98
N ALA A 102 -28.79 -34.66 -0.87
CA ALA A 102 -29.90 -35.52 -0.41
C ALA A 102 -31.08 -35.53 -1.38
N ARG A 103 -31.33 -34.40 -2.08
CA ARG A 103 -32.41 -34.25 -3.06
C ARG A 103 -31.93 -34.32 -4.52
N TRP A 104 -30.78 -34.95 -4.79
CA TRP A 104 -30.16 -34.97 -6.11
C TRP A 104 -31.07 -35.48 -7.24
N ASN A 105 -31.90 -36.47 -6.94
CA ASN A 105 -32.80 -37.09 -7.93
C ASN A 105 -34.07 -36.25 -8.22
N THR A 106 -34.27 -35.13 -7.54
CA THR A 106 -35.46 -34.29 -7.75
C THR A 106 -35.39 -33.51 -9.09
N PRO A 107 -36.52 -33.30 -9.77
CA PRO A 107 -36.55 -32.58 -11.05
C PRO A 107 -36.04 -31.14 -10.95
N VAL A 108 -36.19 -30.50 -9.77
CA VAL A 108 -35.70 -29.13 -9.51
C VAL A 108 -34.18 -29.05 -9.59
N VAL A 109 -33.47 -30.03 -9.01
CA VAL A 109 -31.99 -30.11 -9.04
C VAL A 109 -31.49 -30.39 -10.45
N ARG A 110 -32.14 -31.30 -11.18
CA ARG A 110 -31.79 -31.62 -12.57
C ARG A 110 -32.03 -30.45 -13.52
N ALA A 111 -33.13 -29.72 -13.35
CA ALA A 111 -33.43 -28.52 -14.13
C ALA A 111 -32.38 -27.41 -13.93
N SER A 112 -31.76 -27.34 -12.74
CA SER A 112 -30.75 -26.34 -12.38
C SER A 112 -29.31 -26.66 -12.82
N VAL A 113 -29.11 -27.63 -13.73
CA VAL A 113 -27.77 -28.08 -14.19
C VAL A 113 -26.96 -28.75 -13.07
N GLY A 114 -27.64 -29.53 -12.21
CA GLY A 114 -27.11 -30.43 -11.17
C GLY A 114 -25.62 -30.29 -10.82
N PRO A 115 -24.70 -30.90 -11.60
CA PRO A 115 -23.25 -30.87 -11.31
C PRO A 115 -22.62 -29.48 -11.16
N ILE A 116 -23.10 -28.48 -11.90
CA ILE A 116 -22.53 -27.11 -11.86
C ILE A 116 -22.91 -26.40 -10.55
N CYS A 117 -24.07 -26.71 -9.98
CA CYS A 117 -24.41 -26.22 -8.64
C CYS A 117 -23.45 -26.75 -7.58
N ILE A 118 -22.97 -28.00 -7.70
CA ILE A 118 -21.96 -28.53 -6.77
C ILE A 118 -20.65 -27.74 -6.93
N LEU A 119 -20.21 -27.50 -8.16
CA LEU A 119 -19.00 -26.69 -8.42
C LEU A 119 -19.13 -25.27 -7.84
N LEU A 120 -20.30 -24.65 -7.98
CA LEU A 120 -20.60 -23.36 -7.36
C LEU A 120 -20.52 -23.43 -5.83
N LEU A 121 -21.16 -24.41 -5.19
CA LEU A 121 -21.11 -24.58 -3.74
C LEU A 121 -19.68 -24.83 -3.24
N PHE A 122 -18.90 -25.62 -3.96
CA PHE A 122 -17.48 -25.84 -3.66
C PHE A 122 -16.68 -24.54 -3.77
N SER A 123 -16.91 -23.73 -4.81
CA SER A 123 -16.25 -22.43 -4.96
C SER A 123 -16.58 -21.46 -3.81
N LEU A 124 -17.84 -21.46 -3.37
CA LEU A 124 -18.30 -20.63 -2.24
C LEU A 124 -17.65 -21.06 -0.92
N LEU A 125 -17.55 -22.37 -0.65
CA LEU A 125 -16.80 -22.89 0.50
C LEU A 125 -15.32 -22.51 0.45
N SER A 126 -14.69 -22.62 -0.72
CA SER A 126 -13.30 -22.23 -0.93
C SER A 126 -13.07 -20.73 -0.69
N THR A 127 -14.01 -19.85 -1.08
CA THR A 127 -13.95 -18.43 -0.72
C THR A 127 -14.00 -18.20 0.78
N PHE A 128 -14.86 -18.90 1.54
CA PHE A 128 -14.87 -18.78 3.00
C PHE A 128 -13.56 -19.26 3.64
N VAL A 129 -12.97 -20.35 3.11
CA VAL A 129 -11.64 -20.82 3.55
C VAL A 129 -10.55 -19.79 3.26
N SER A 130 -10.62 -19.08 2.14
CA SER A 130 -9.63 -18.05 1.78
C SER A 130 -9.58 -16.90 2.79
N VAL A 131 -10.70 -16.53 3.41
CA VAL A 131 -10.77 -15.48 4.45
C VAL A 131 -9.92 -15.84 5.66
N ILE A 132 -9.87 -17.12 6.05
CA ILE A 132 -9.07 -17.59 7.18
C ILE A 132 -7.57 -17.35 6.92
N LEU A 133 -7.11 -17.41 5.67
CA LEU A 133 -5.70 -17.16 5.32
C LEU A 133 -5.27 -15.69 5.50
N PHE A 134 -6.20 -14.75 5.69
CA PHE A 134 -5.88 -13.35 5.98
C PHE A 134 -5.55 -13.11 7.46
N GLY A 135 -5.95 -14.01 8.36
CA GLY A 135 -5.73 -13.89 9.79
C GLY A 135 -4.39 -14.46 10.26
N GLY A 136 -3.84 -13.87 11.32
CA GLY A 136 -2.65 -14.38 11.99
C GLY A 136 -1.34 -13.78 11.48
N LYS A 137 -0.23 -14.34 11.98
CA LYS A 137 1.12 -13.87 11.63
C LYS A 137 1.44 -14.23 10.17
N PRO A 138 1.79 -13.24 9.31
CA PRO A 138 2.12 -13.51 7.92
C PRO A 138 3.26 -14.52 7.76
N ASN A 139 3.08 -15.47 6.84
CA ASN A 139 4.10 -16.42 6.41
C ASN A 139 4.24 -16.39 4.89
N ALA A 140 5.43 -16.68 4.36
CA ALA A 140 5.66 -16.67 2.92
C ALA A 140 4.69 -17.59 2.14
N LYS A 141 4.40 -18.79 2.66
CA LYS A 141 3.43 -19.71 2.03
C LYS A 141 2.00 -19.16 2.08
N GLN A 142 1.63 -18.53 3.19
CA GLN A 142 0.31 -17.92 3.36
C GLN A 142 0.13 -16.72 2.42
N CYS A 143 1.13 -15.84 2.32
CA CYS A 143 1.08 -14.68 1.42
C CYS A 143 0.90 -15.08 -0.05
N LYS A 144 1.56 -16.15 -0.50
CA LYS A 144 1.38 -16.69 -1.86
C LYS A 144 0.00 -17.34 -2.04
N ALA A 145 -0.46 -18.12 -1.07
CA ALA A 145 -1.71 -18.86 -1.17
C ALA A 145 -2.96 -17.96 -1.10
N ARG A 146 -2.92 -16.89 -0.30
CA ARG A 146 -4.06 -16.02 0.01
C ARG A 146 -4.75 -15.46 -1.24
N GLN A 147 -4.00 -14.74 -2.07
CA GLN A 147 -4.54 -14.11 -3.29
C GLN A 147 -4.89 -15.13 -4.38
N VAL A 148 -4.09 -16.19 -4.51
CA VAL A 148 -4.33 -17.25 -5.49
C VAL A 148 -5.62 -18.01 -5.17
N LEU A 149 -5.80 -18.40 -3.91
CA LEU A 149 -7.00 -19.13 -3.49
C LEU A 149 -8.24 -18.26 -3.64
N PHE A 150 -8.18 -16.98 -3.25
CA PHE A 150 -9.28 -16.04 -3.44
C PHE A 150 -9.62 -15.86 -4.94
N GLY A 151 -8.62 -15.58 -5.79
CA GLY A 151 -8.83 -15.34 -7.22
C GLY A 151 -9.37 -16.57 -7.98
N LEU A 152 -8.85 -17.77 -7.69
CA LEU A 152 -9.34 -19.01 -8.30
C LEU A 152 -10.76 -19.35 -7.84
N SER A 153 -11.07 -19.16 -6.55
CA SER A 153 -12.41 -19.43 -6.02
C SER A 153 -13.45 -18.47 -6.60
N PHE A 154 -13.13 -17.18 -6.66
CA PHE A 154 -13.99 -16.17 -7.24
C PHE A 154 -14.25 -16.42 -8.73
N THR A 155 -13.19 -16.74 -9.50
CA THR A 155 -13.33 -17.05 -10.93
C THR A 155 -14.20 -18.26 -11.17
N LEU A 156 -14.02 -19.34 -10.39
CA LEU A 156 -14.86 -20.53 -10.49
C LEU A 156 -16.33 -20.21 -10.20
N CYS A 157 -16.59 -19.38 -9.18
CA CYS A 157 -17.93 -18.94 -8.82
C CYS A 157 -18.60 -18.16 -9.97
N VAL A 158 -17.92 -17.14 -10.48
CA VAL A 158 -18.43 -16.31 -11.59
C VAL A 158 -18.62 -17.13 -12.86
N ALA A 159 -17.70 -18.04 -13.18
CA ALA A 159 -17.83 -18.94 -14.34
C ALA A 159 -19.05 -19.86 -14.20
N CYS A 160 -19.32 -20.41 -13.01
CA CYS A 160 -20.51 -21.22 -12.75
C CYS A 160 -21.81 -20.42 -12.87
N ILE A 161 -21.82 -19.18 -12.36
CA ILE A 161 -22.96 -18.26 -12.51
C ILE A 161 -23.18 -17.92 -13.98
N MET A 162 -22.12 -17.62 -14.72
CA MET A 162 -22.18 -17.31 -16.14
C MET A 162 -22.79 -18.47 -16.94
N VAL A 163 -22.38 -19.72 -16.68
CA VAL A 163 -22.96 -20.89 -17.34
C VAL A 163 -24.44 -21.07 -17.00
N LYS A 164 -24.84 -20.83 -15.74
CA LYS A 164 -26.26 -20.84 -15.35
C LYS A 164 -27.06 -19.77 -16.09
N SER A 165 -26.58 -18.54 -16.12
CA SER A 165 -27.20 -17.44 -16.86
C SER A 165 -27.30 -17.76 -18.35
N PHE A 166 -26.27 -18.39 -18.92
CA PHE A 166 -26.28 -18.76 -20.32
C PHE A 166 -27.34 -19.83 -20.65
N LYS A 167 -27.54 -20.80 -19.76
CA LYS A 167 -28.65 -21.77 -19.92
C LYS A 167 -30.01 -21.08 -19.90
N ILE A 168 -30.19 -20.08 -19.03
CA ILE A 168 -31.43 -19.30 -18.95
C ILE A 168 -31.68 -18.59 -20.28
N ILE A 169 -30.68 -17.91 -20.83
CA ILE A 169 -30.77 -17.23 -22.14
C ILE A 169 -31.13 -18.26 -23.24
N LEU A 170 -30.47 -19.42 -23.27
CA LEU A 170 -30.77 -20.47 -24.26
C LEU A 170 -32.20 -21.01 -24.17
N ALA A 171 -32.78 -21.04 -22.95
CA ALA A 171 -34.16 -21.48 -22.74
C ALA A 171 -35.19 -20.46 -23.23
N PHE A 172 -34.89 -19.16 -23.07
CA PHE A 172 -35.76 -18.05 -23.48
C PHE A 172 -35.51 -17.55 -24.91
N GLU A 173 -34.53 -18.12 -25.63
CA GLU A 173 -34.27 -17.76 -27.03
C GLU A 173 -35.24 -18.48 -27.98
N PHE A 174 -35.98 -17.68 -28.76
CA PHE A 174 -37.01 -18.15 -29.69
C PHE A 174 -36.54 -18.13 -31.16
N ASP A 175 -35.53 -17.34 -31.54
CA ASP A 175 -35.01 -17.32 -32.91
C ASP A 175 -34.22 -18.62 -33.20
N PRO A 176 -34.63 -19.43 -34.21
CA PRO A 176 -33.97 -20.69 -34.53
C PRO A 176 -32.50 -20.56 -34.96
N SER A 177 -32.14 -19.45 -35.61
CA SER A 177 -30.79 -19.19 -36.11
C SER A 177 -29.85 -18.87 -34.95
N VAL A 178 -30.28 -17.96 -34.07
CA VAL A 178 -29.54 -17.56 -32.86
C VAL A 178 -29.44 -18.74 -31.89
N LYS A 179 -30.54 -19.47 -31.68
CA LYS A 179 -30.58 -20.66 -30.81
C LYS A 179 -29.62 -21.76 -31.26
N ARG A 180 -29.45 -21.97 -32.57
CA ARG A 180 -28.48 -22.95 -33.12
C ARG A 180 -27.04 -22.55 -32.79
N VAL A 181 -26.70 -21.28 -32.93
CA VAL A 181 -25.38 -20.74 -32.58
C VAL A 181 -25.13 -20.84 -31.07
N LEU A 182 -26.09 -20.39 -30.26
CA LEU A 182 -26.01 -20.46 -28.80
C LEU A 182 -25.87 -21.89 -28.28
N LYS A 183 -26.60 -22.86 -28.85
CA LYS A 183 -26.48 -24.28 -28.47
C LYS A 183 -25.10 -24.85 -28.80
N LYS A 184 -24.46 -24.40 -29.89
CA LYS A 184 -23.10 -24.79 -30.25
C LYS A 184 -22.06 -24.20 -29.28
N LEU A 185 -22.29 -22.95 -28.86
CA LEU A 185 -21.43 -22.23 -27.90
C LEU A 185 -21.62 -22.72 -26.45
N TYR A 186 -22.81 -23.21 -26.09
CA TYR A 186 -23.13 -23.70 -24.75
C TYR A 186 -22.48 -25.06 -24.48
N GLN A 187 -21.20 -25.02 -24.12
CA GLN A 187 -20.41 -26.15 -23.63
C GLN A 187 -19.95 -25.84 -22.21
N PRO A 188 -20.77 -26.17 -21.18
CA PRO A 188 -20.62 -25.62 -19.83
C PRO A 188 -19.25 -25.91 -19.21
N TYR A 189 -18.75 -27.14 -19.34
CA TYR A 189 -17.45 -27.54 -18.79
C TYR A 189 -16.27 -26.89 -19.52
N ILE A 190 -16.39 -26.68 -20.84
CA ILE A 190 -15.34 -26.02 -21.64
C ILE A 190 -15.26 -24.55 -21.24
N ILE A 191 -16.40 -23.86 -21.13
CA ILE A 191 -16.45 -22.46 -20.70
C ILE A 191 -15.76 -22.28 -19.34
N ILE A 192 -16.12 -23.09 -18.35
CA ILE A 192 -15.52 -23.04 -17.01
C ILE A 192 -14.02 -23.34 -17.09
N ALA A 193 -13.60 -24.37 -17.84
CA ALA A 193 -12.20 -24.73 -17.99
C ALA A 193 -11.36 -23.62 -18.63
N VAL A 194 -11.88 -22.93 -19.67
CA VAL A 194 -11.20 -21.81 -20.32
C VAL A 194 -11.05 -20.63 -19.36
N CYS A 195 -12.10 -20.25 -18.63
CA CYS A 195 -12.03 -19.19 -17.63
C CYS A 195 -11.01 -19.52 -16.52
N MET A 196 -11.03 -20.76 -16.02
CA MET A 196 -10.10 -21.21 -14.98
C MET A 196 -8.66 -21.28 -15.49
N ALA A 197 -8.43 -21.75 -16.73
CA ALA A 197 -7.10 -21.76 -17.33
C ALA A 197 -6.53 -20.35 -17.47
N GLY A 198 -7.35 -19.39 -17.93
CA GLY A 198 -6.96 -17.98 -17.99
C GLY A 198 -6.55 -17.44 -16.61
N GLN A 199 -7.34 -17.70 -15.57
CA GLN A 199 -7.01 -17.25 -14.22
C GLN A 199 -5.76 -17.94 -13.65
N VAL A 200 -5.58 -19.23 -13.89
CA VAL A 200 -4.37 -19.96 -13.48
C VAL A 200 -3.13 -19.37 -14.15
N LEU A 201 -3.20 -19.04 -15.45
CA LEU A 201 -2.11 -18.38 -16.17
C LEU A 201 -1.80 -17.00 -15.59
N ILE A 202 -2.83 -16.19 -15.31
CA ILE A 202 -2.67 -14.87 -14.70
C ILE A 202 -2.00 -15.00 -13.32
N CYS A 203 -2.49 -15.90 -12.46
CA CYS A 203 -1.92 -16.16 -11.14
C CYS A 203 -0.47 -16.68 -11.24
N ALA A 204 -0.17 -17.58 -12.18
CA ALA A 204 1.17 -18.14 -12.36
C ALA A 204 2.16 -17.09 -12.88
N LEU A 205 1.75 -16.26 -13.85
CA LEU A 205 2.53 -15.13 -14.34
C LEU A 205 2.79 -14.11 -13.24
N TRP A 206 1.76 -13.78 -12.46
CA TRP A 206 1.88 -12.86 -11.31
C TRP A 206 2.88 -13.40 -10.27
N LEU A 207 2.76 -14.66 -9.87
CA LEU A 207 3.70 -15.31 -8.94
C LEU A 207 5.13 -15.40 -9.48
N SER A 208 5.29 -15.58 -10.80
CA SER A 208 6.60 -15.72 -11.45
C SER A 208 7.31 -14.38 -11.62
N LEU A 209 6.57 -13.33 -11.96
CA LEU A 209 7.14 -11.99 -12.14
C LEU A 209 7.50 -11.37 -10.79
N LYS A 210 6.58 -11.41 -9.82
CA LYS A 210 6.77 -10.83 -8.49
C LYS A 210 5.97 -11.62 -7.44
N SER A 211 6.62 -12.59 -6.81
CA SER A 211 6.04 -13.37 -5.72
C SER A 211 5.79 -12.49 -4.49
N PRO A 212 4.60 -12.52 -3.87
CA PRO A 212 4.35 -11.81 -2.62
C PRO A 212 5.18 -12.41 -1.48
N GLU A 213 5.83 -11.54 -0.72
CA GLU A 213 6.66 -11.87 0.43
C GLU A 213 6.19 -11.12 1.68
N PRO A 214 6.42 -11.67 2.89
CA PRO A 214 6.15 -10.95 4.12
C PRO A 214 7.09 -9.75 4.24
N GLY A 215 6.50 -8.57 4.45
CA GLY A 215 7.21 -7.30 4.62
C GLY A 215 6.93 -6.67 5.97
N TYR A 216 7.79 -5.71 6.34
CA TYR A 216 7.64 -4.88 7.52
C TYR A 216 7.49 -3.42 7.10
N ASP A 217 6.59 -2.70 7.74
CA ASP A 217 6.44 -1.25 7.59
C ASP A 217 6.54 -0.59 8.97
N ASN A 218 7.31 0.49 9.05
CA ASN A 218 7.53 1.22 10.29
C ASN A 218 6.34 2.17 10.53
N MET A 219 5.56 1.95 11.59
CA MET A 219 4.44 2.84 11.89
C MET A 219 4.93 4.21 12.35
N LYS A 220 4.08 5.25 12.16
CA LYS A 220 4.33 6.63 12.62
C LYS A 220 4.71 6.67 14.11
N ASN A 221 4.12 5.79 14.92
CA ASN A 221 4.58 5.50 16.27
C ASN A 221 5.86 4.66 16.17
N LYS A 222 7.04 5.29 16.31
CA LYS A 222 8.39 4.69 16.15
C LYS A 222 8.64 3.39 16.95
N MET A 223 7.73 3.00 17.84
CA MET A 223 7.80 1.84 18.72
C MET A 223 7.22 0.57 18.09
N GLU A 224 6.41 0.72 17.03
CA GLU A 224 5.67 -0.37 16.40
C GLU A 224 6.10 -0.55 14.94
N ARG A 225 6.12 -1.80 14.49
CA ARG A 225 6.27 -2.15 13.07
C ARG A 225 5.15 -3.09 12.64
N LEU A 226 4.49 -2.76 11.54
CA LEU A 226 3.45 -3.57 10.94
C LEU A 226 4.09 -4.71 10.13
N HIS A 227 3.66 -5.94 10.35
CA HIS A 227 4.04 -7.10 9.56
C HIS A 227 2.87 -7.52 8.68
N PHE A 228 3.07 -7.48 7.36
CA PHE A 228 2.02 -7.70 6.36
C PHE A 228 2.54 -8.50 5.17
N CYS A 229 1.64 -9.00 4.32
CA CYS A 229 2.03 -9.57 3.02
C CYS A 229 2.14 -8.43 2.00
N ASN A 230 3.31 -8.21 1.42
CA ASN A 230 3.49 -7.19 0.40
C ASN A 230 2.90 -7.69 -0.93
N GLU A 231 1.68 -7.23 -1.23
CA GLU A 231 0.95 -7.61 -2.44
C GLU A 231 1.21 -6.68 -3.62
N MET A 232 2.03 -5.63 -3.41
CA MET A 232 2.68 -4.70 -4.34
C MET A 232 1.87 -4.12 -5.53
N PHE A 233 0.59 -4.44 -5.69
CA PHE A 233 -0.27 -3.97 -6.76
C PHE A 233 -1.54 -3.34 -6.19
N SER A 234 -1.59 -2.01 -6.18
CA SER A 234 -2.80 -1.27 -5.87
C SER A 234 -3.54 -0.95 -7.17
N THR A 235 -4.67 -1.61 -7.41
CA THR A 235 -5.57 -1.30 -8.53
C THR A 235 -5.98 0.17 -8.54
N ALA A 236 -6.21 0.77 -7.36
CA ALA A 236 -6.53 2.18 -7.23
C ALA A 236 -5.43 3.10 -7.79
N ARG A 237 -4.15 2.77 -7.58
CA ARG A 237 -3.02 3.56 -8.09
C ARG A 237 -2.83 3.41 -9.60
N LEU A 238 -3.06 2.21 -10.13
CA LEU A 238 -3.06 2.00 -11.58
C LEU A 238 -4.21 2.78 -12.24
N VAL A 239 -5.39 2.79 -11.62
CA VAL A 239 -6.52 3.58 -12.13
C VAL A 239 -6.19 5.08 -12.08
N GLN A 240 -5.55 5.58 -11.03
CA GLN A 240 -5.11 6.97 -10.95
C GLN A 240 -4.10 7.33 -12.05
N SER A 241 -3.14 6.46 -12.37
CA SER A 241 -2.20 6.73 -13.46
C SER A 241 -2.87 6.73 -14.83
N LEU A 242 -3.81 5.80 -15.07
CA LEU A 242 -4.59 5.76 -16.31
C LEU A 242 -5.50 6.99 -16.47
N ILE A 243 -6.10 7.48 -15.37
CA ILE A 243 -6.89 8.72 -15.39
C ILE A 243 -6.00 9.92 -15.77
N MET A 244 -4.78 9.99 -15.24
CA MET A 244 -3.84 11.06 -15.59
C MET A 244 -3.45 11.01 -17.07
N VAL A 245 -3.15 9.82 -17.62
CA VAL A 245 -2.87 9.65 -19.04
C VAL A 245 -4.05 10.12 -19.89
N HIS A 246 -5.25 9.66 -19.57
CA HIS A 246 -6.45 10.03 -20.30
C HIS A 246 -6.74 11.54 -20.24
N ALA A 247 -6.54 12.17 -19.08
CA ALA A 247 -6.71 13.61 -18.93
C ALA A 247 -5.73 14.40 -19.81
N VAL A 248 -4.46 13.98 -19.89
CA VAL A 248 -3.47 14.63 -20.75
C VAL A 248 -3.80 14.44 -22.23
N GLU A 249 -4.22 13.24 -22.64
CA GLU A 249 -4.65 12.96 -24.01
C GLU A 249 -5.86 13.81 -24.42
N GLU A 250 -6.84 13.96 -23.54
CA GLU A 250 -8.04 14.77 -23.80
C GLU A 250 -7.69 16.26 -23.94
N VAL A 251 -6.83 16.79 -23.07
CA VAL A 251 -6.32 18.17 -23.16
C VAL A 251 -5.57 18.42 -24.46
N ASN A 252 -4.71 17.47 -24.87
CA ASN A 252 -3.96 17.56 -26.13
C ASN A 252 -4.87 17.49 -27.36
N LYS A 253 -5.90 16.64 -27.31
CA LYS A 253 -6.87 16.45 -28.38
C LYS A 253 -7.79 17.66 -28.56
N ASN A 254 -8.19 18.30 -27.46
CA ASN A 254 -9.05 19.48 -27.48
C ASN A 254 -8.28 20.79 -27.75
N HIS A 255 -6.96 20.72 -27.95
CA HIS A 255 -6.08 21.86 -28.18
C HIS A 255 -6.23 22.98 -27.13
N GLU A 256 -6.48 22.61 -25.86
CA GLU A 256 -6.71 23.59 -24.78
C GLU A 256 -5.48 24.48 -24.52
N LEU A 257 -4.29 24.01 -24.89
CA LEU A 257 -3.01 24.74 -24.82
C LEU A 257 -2.56 25.29 -26.19
N GLY A 258 -3.46 25.37 -27.17
CA GLY A 258 -3.16 25.83 -28.52
C GLY A 258 -2.22 24.88 -29.26
N ASN A 259 -1.06 25.41 -29.69
CA ASN A 259 -0.05 24.64 -30.44
C ASN A 259 0.92 23.85 -29.53
N LEU A 260 0.70 23.84 -28.22
CA LEU A 260 1.53 23.12 -27.26
C LEU A 260 0.90 21.77 -26.93
N THR A 261 1.73 20.73 -26.88
CA THR A 261 1.34 19.39 -26.45
C THR A 261 2.00 19.04 -25.12
N LEU A 262 1.23 18.53 -24.17
CA LEU A 262 1.73 18.03 -22.90
C LEU A 262 2.22 16.59 -23.06
N GLY A 263 3.48 16.36 -22.67
CA GLY A 263 4.02 15.03 -22.41
C GLY A 263 3.86 14.64 -20.95
N TYR A 264 4.01 13.35 -20.65
CA TYR A 264 3.99 12.83 -19.29
C TYR A 264 5.08 11.77 -19.07
N SER A 265 5.57 11.68 -17.83
CA SER A 265 6.47 10.62 -17.37
C SER A 265 5.97 10.15 -16.00
N ILE A 266 5.40 8.95 -15.95
CA ILE A 266 4.79 8.39 -14.73
C ILE A 266 5.79 7.45 -14.07
N LEU A 267 6.11 7.72 -12.81
CA LEU A 267 7.06 6.96 -12.00
C LEU A 267 6.36 6.47 -10.74
N ASP A 268 6.58 5.21 -10.38
CA ASP A 268 6.02 4.62 -9.16
C ASP A 268 6.90 4.99 -7.96
N SER A 269 6.33 5.68 -6.98
CA SER A 269 7.01 5.99 -5.72
C SER A 269 7.09 4.79 -4.79
N CYS A 270 6.37 3.70 -5.08
CA CYS A 270 6.26 2.51 -4.22
C CYS A 270 5.74 2.82 -2.80
N SER A 271 5.16 4.00 -2.55
CA SER A 271 4.90 4.54 -1.20
C SER A 271 6.15 4.61 -0.31
N ASP A 272 7.33 4.66 -0.91
CA ASP A 272 8.61 4.70 -0.22
C ASP A 272 9.34 6.01 -0.53
N VAL A 273 9.81 6.67 0.53
CA VAL A 273 10.48 7.99 0.41
C VAL A 273 11.78 7.85 -0.40
N THR A 274 12.56 6.80 -0.17
CA THR A 274 13.87 6.60 -0.83
C THR A 274 13.69 6.41 -2.34
N THR A 275 12.72 5.58 -2.71
CA THR A 275 12.36 5.32 -4.11
C THR A 275 11.86 6.58 -4.79
N ALA A 276 10.99 7.36 -4.12
CA ALA A 276 10.50 8.63 -4.64
C ALA A 276 11.62 9.66 -4.86
N LEU A 277 12.57 9.76 -3.93
CA LEU A 277 13.74 10.65 -4.06
C LEU A 277 14.68 10.22 -5.20
N ASN A 278 14.94 8.91 -5.35
CA ASN A 278 15.73 8.38 -6.45
C ASN A 278 15.07 8.66 -7.82
N ASN A 279 13.75 8.46 -7.92
CA ASN A 279 12.97 8.81 -9.10
C ASN A 279 13.05 10.31 -9.40
N THR A 280 12.91 11.14 -8.37
CA THR A 280 13.03 12.61 -8.46
C THR A 280 14.39 13.04 -8.99
N LEU A 281 15.46 12.45 -8.43
CA LEU A 281 16.82 12.69 -8.88
C LEU A 281 17.02 12.31 -10.35
N SER A 282 16.41 11.21 -10.81
CA SER A 282 16.58 10.71 -12.17
C SER A 282 16.09 11.69 -13.25
N PHE A 283 15.00 12.42 -13.01
CA PHE A 283 14.51 13.41 -13.97
C PHE A 283 15.13 14.80 -13.76
N MET A 284 15.46 15.18 -12.52
CA MET A 284 16.19 16.43 -12.27
C MET A 284 17.59 16.41 -12.91
N ARG A 285 18.28 15.25 -12.87
CA ARG A 285 19.57 15.08 -13.55
C ARG A 285 19.44 15.19 -15.06
N ARG A 286 18.33 14.71 -15.64
CA ARG A 286 18.02 14.90 -17.07
C ARG A 286 17.79 16.37 -17.41
N ASN A 287 17.08 17.11 -16.57
CA ASN A 287 16.90 18.56 -16.74
C ASN A 287 18.25 19.29 -16.76
N ALA A 288 19.17 18.94 -15.86
CA ALA A 288 20.51 19.54 -15.80
C ALA A 288 21.40 19.18 -17.01
N CYS A 289 21.33 17.94 -17.50
CA CYS A 289 22.09 17.53 -18.69
C CYS A 289 21.54 18.16 -19.99
N ALA A 290 20.21 18.33 -20.11
CA ALA A 290 19.60 18.97 -21.28
C ALA A 290 20.05 20.43 -21.48
N GLN A 291 20.51 21.12 -20.41
CA GLN A 291 21.10 22.45 -20.52
C GLN A 291 22.56 22.46 -21.01
N ASN A 292 23.28 21.31 -20.95
CA ASN A 292 24.71 21.23 -21.26
C ASN A 292 25.05 20.41 -22.51
N SER A 293 24.08 19.75 -23.16
CA SER A 293 24.31 18.92 -24.34
C SER A 293 24.26 19.75 -25.63
N SER A 294 25.38 20.36 -26.01
CA SER A 294 25.62 20.87 -27.37
C SER A 294 26.67 20.08 -28.16
N LEU A 295 27.11 18.90 -27.68
CA LEU A 295 28.00 18.02 -28.43
C LEU A 295 27.61 16.53 -28.27
N ASP A 296 27.58 15.85 -29.42
CA ASP A 296 27.51 14.41 -29.70
C ASP A 296 26.19 13.63 -29.47
N GLY A 297 25.43 13.49 -30.56
CA GLY A 297 25.31 12.20 -31.26
C GLY A 297 24.57 11.02 -30.61
N ALA A 298 23.81 11.19 -29.53
CA ALA A 298 22.94 10.15 -28.97
C ALA A 298 21.55 10.72 -28.65
N GLU A 299 20.51 9.95 -29.01
CA GLU A 299 19.07 10.08 -28.72
C GLU A 299 18.58 11.43 -28.18
N GLN A 300 17.72 12.12 -28.94
CA GLN A 300 17.13 13.43 -28.57
C GLN A 300 16.75 13.46 -27.08
N PRO A 301 17.35 14.36 -26.26
CA PRO A 301 17.07 14.39 -24.84
C PRO A 301 15.58 14.71 -24.63
N SER A 302 14.90 13.86 -23.87
CA SER A 302 13.51 14.08 -23.46
C SER A 302 13.36 15.48 -22.86
N PRO A 303 12.29 16.24 -23.19
CA PRO A 303 12.11 17.60 -22.69
C PRO A 303 12.13 17.65 -21.16
N PRO A 304 12.60 18.75 -20.56
CA PRO A 304 12.74 18.85 -19.12
C PRO A 304 11.38 18.75 -18.41
N VAL A 305 11.36 18.15 -17.23
CA VAL A 305 10.16 18.09 -16.38
C VAL A 305 9.88 19.46 -15.79
N LEU A 306 8.72 20.02 -16.15
CA LEU A 306 8.29 21.37 -15.73
C LEU A 306 7.51 21.40 -14.43
N ALA A 307 6.81 20.32 -14.10
CA ALA A 307 6.00 20.21 -12.89
C ALA A 307 5.85 18.74 -12.48
N VAL A 308 5.64 18.50 -11.19
CA VAL A 308 5.40 17.17 -10.63
C VAL A 308 3.99 17.12 -10.06
N ILE A 309 3.22 16.10 -10.42
CA ILE A 309 1.91 15.84 -9.82
C ILE A 309 2.03 14.62 -8.90
N GLY A 310 1.60 14.76 -7.65
CA GLY A 310 1.84 13.79 -6.57
C GLY A 310 2.77 14.35 -5.48
N ASP A 311 3.23 13.56 -4.51
CA ASP A 311 2.73 12.23 -4.15
C ASP A 311 1.39 12.35 -3.38
N TYR A 312 0.72 11.23 -3.14
CA TYR A 312 -0.45 11.15 -2.26
C TYR A 312 -0.08 11.30 -0.77
N TYR A 313 1.05 10.73 -0.32
CA TYR A 313 1.43 10.77 1.09
C TYR A 313 2.14 12.07 1.46
N SER A 314 1.86 12.58 2.67
CA SER A 314 2.45 13.82 3.16
C SER A 314 3.96 13.67 3.39
N GLU A 315 4.41 12.58 3.98
CA GLU A 315 5.81 12.29 4.27
C GLU A 315 6.68 12.21 3.01
N ILE A 316 6.16 11.60 1.94
CA ILE A 316 6.84 11.53 0.64
C ILE A 316 6.86 12.91 0.00
N SER A 317 5.73 13.62 0.01
CA SER A 317 5.62 14.97 -0.57
C SER A 317 6.57 15.96 0.11
N ILE A 318 6.73 15.90 1.44
CA ILE A 318 7.68 16.72 2.18
C ILE A 318 9.13 16.47 1.72
N ALA A 319 9.50 15.20 1.51
CA ALA A 319 10.84 14.84 1.09
C ALA A 319 11.11 15.25 -0.36
N VAL A 320 10.21 14.88 -1.27
CA VAL A 320 10.30 15.18 -2.71
C VAL A 320 10.31 16.68 -2.96
N THR A 321 9.41 17.44 -2.31
CA THR A 321 9.32 18.88 -2.55
C THR A 321 10.59 19.62 -2.12
N ARG A 322 11.28 19.17 -1.06
CA ARG A 322 12.57 19.75 -0.66
C ARG A 322 13.62 19.62 -1.74
N GLN A 323 13.62 18.48 -2.44
CA GLN A 323 14.52 18.26 -3.56
C GLN A 323 14.11 19.10 -4.77
N LEU A 324 12.81 19.13 -5.11
CA LEU A 324 12.30 19.91 -6.24
C LEU A 324 12.49 21.43 -6.09
N ASN A 325 12.46 21.94 -4.85
CA ASN A 325 12.71 23.35 -4.56
C ASN A 325 14.11 23.81 -4.97
N LEU A 326 15.09 22.90 -5.09
CA LEU A 326 16.44 23.24 -5.56
C LEU A 326 16.42 23.76 -7.01
N GLU A 327 15.56 23.18 -7.86
CA GLU A 327 15.41 23.53 -9.28
C GLU A 327 14.12 24.32 -9.55
N HIS A 328 13.46 24.80 -8.49
CA HIS A 328 12.20 25.57 -8.58
C HIS A 328 11.10 24.83 -9.36
N ILE A 329 11.08 23.50 -9.30
CA ILE A 329 10.05 22.70 -9.97
C ILE A 329 8.80 22.64 -9.08
N PRO A 330 7.66 23.17 -9.53
CA PRO A 330 6.42 23.11 -8.75
C PRO A 330 5.92 21.67 -8.58
N GLN A 331 5.47 21.36 -7.37
CA GLN A 331 4.82 20.09 -7.04
C GLN A 331 3.35 20.35 -6.69
N ILE A 332 2.43 19.63 -7.31
CA ILE A 332 0.99 19.69 -7.03
C ILE A 332 0.53 18.33 -6.51
N SER A 333 0.32 18.23 -5.19
CA SER A 333 -0.18 16.99 -4.58
C SER A 333 -1.70 16.93 -4.57
N TYR A 334 -2.24 15.74 -4.80
CA TYR A 334 -3.67 15.46 -4.74
C TYR A 334 -4.10 14.77 -3.43
N GLY A 335 -3.20 14.55 -2.48
CA GLY A 335 -3.50 13.79 -1.26
C GLY A 335 -2.70 14.19 -0.01
N ALA A 336 -1.64 14.98 -0.14
CA ALA A 336 -0.83 15.38 1.00
C ALA A 336 -1.53 16.50 1.79
N THR A 337 -2.12 16.13 2.93
CA THR A 337 -2.96 17.00 3.76
C THR A 337 -2.27 17.57 4.99
N SER A 338 -0.98 17.25 5.23
CA SER A 338 -0.25 17.80 6.37
C SER A 338 -0.14 19.33 6.31
N GLY A 339 -0.54 20.02 7.39
CA GLY A 339 -0.42 21.47 7.51
C GLY A 339 1.02 22.00 7.43
N LEU A 340 2.03 21.13 7.65
CA LEU A 340 3.43 21.49 7.48
C LEU A 340 3.75 21.97 6.05
N LEU A 341 3.08 21.39 5.05
CA LEU A 341 3.26 21.73 3.64
C LEU A 341 2.62 23.07 3.25
N SER A 342 1.84 23.69 4.16
CA SER A 342 1.26 25.03 3.98
C SER A 342 2.29 26.15 4.21
N ASP A 343 3.42 25.86 4.86
CA ASP A 343 4.49 26.83 5.10
C ASP A 343 5.23 27.16 3.80
N LYS A 344 4.87 28.29 3.17
CA LYS A 344 5.47 28.76 1.91
C LYS A 344 6.90 29.28 2.04
N VAL A 345 7.37 29.54 3.26
CA VAL A 345 8.78 29.87 3.48
C VAL A 345 9.62 28.60 3.35
N ARG A 346 9.11 27.47 3.87
CA ARG A 346 9.81 26.17 3.80
C ARG A 346 9.55 25.41 2.50
N PHE A 347 8.37 25.59 1.91
CA PHE A 347 7.90 24.84 0.74
C PHE A 347 7.33 25.80 -0.33
N PRO A 348 8.17 26.66 -0.95
CA PRO A 348 7.70 27.69 -1.87
C PRO A 348 7.00 27.13 -3.12
N SER A 349 7.50 26.01 -3.67
CA SER A 349 6.98 25.43 -4.92
C SER A 349 5.89 24.36 -4.70
N PHE A 350 5.51 24.09 -3.45
CA PHE A 350 4.51 23.06 -3.14
C PHE A 350 3.08 23.61 -3.22
N MET A 351 2.18 22.88 -3.87
CA MET A 351 0.76 23.16 -3.98
C MET A 351 -0.04 21.88 -3.78
N ARG A 352 -1.32 21.99 -3.43
CA ARG A 352 -2.22 20.84 -3.29
C ARG A 352 -3.66 21.16 -3.70
N THR A 353 -4.38 20.15 -4.18
CA THR A 353 -5.80 20.25 -4.57
C THR A 353 -6.77 19.80 -3.46
N VAL A 354 -6.24 19.38 -2.32
CA VAL A 354 -7.00 18.95 -1.13
C VAL A 354 -6.77 19.90 0.05
N PRO A 355 -7.72 20.08 0.98
CA PRO A 355 -7.54 20.90 2.19
C PRO A 355 -6.58 20.24 3.20
N GLU A 356 -6.12 21.00 4.19
CA GLU A 356 -5.29 20.48 5.28
C GLU A 356 -6.10 19.75 6.35
N ASP A 357 -5.45 18.83 7.04
CA ASP A 357 -6.04 18.02 8.11
C ASP A 357 -6.56 18.86 9.29
N ASP A 358 -6.02 20.08 9.50
CA ASP A 358 -6.44 20.98 10.57
C ASP A 358 -7.94 21.32 10.49
N HIS A 359 -8.47 21.46 9.28
CA HIS A 359 -9.91 21.64 9.07
C HIS A 359 -10.70 20.39 9.45
N GLN A 360 -10.19 19.20 9.17
CA GLN A 360 -10.83 17.94 9.56
C GLN A 360 -10.81 17.77 11.08
N ALA A 361 -9.69 18.08 11.74
CA ALA A 361 -9.57 18.06 13.19
C ALA A 361 -10.55 19.03 13.86
N GLN A 362 -10.67 20.26 13.34
CA GLN A 362 -11.66 21.22 13.81
C GLN A 362 -13.10 20.72 13.63
N ALA A 363 -13.40 20.04 12.52
CA ALA A 363 -14.72 19.45 12.29
C ALA A 363 -15.02 18.32 13.29
N ILE A 364 -14.05 17.43 13.55
CA ILE A 364 -14.16 16.36 14.54
C ILE A 364 -14.41 16.96 15.93
N ILE A 365 -13.66 17.98 16.34
CA ILE A 365 -13.85 18.68 17.62
C ILE A 365 -15.27 19.25 17.74
N LYS A 366 -15.80 19.87 16.67
CA LYS A 366 -17.18 20.38 16.65
C LYS A 366 -18.21 19.27 16.81
N ILE A 367 -18.00 18.11 16.15
CA ILE A 367 -18.87 16.93 16.28
C ILE A 367 -18.82 16.39 17.71
N LEU A 368 -17.64 16.21 18.28
CA LEU A 368 -17.45 15.71 19.65
C LEU A 368 -18.14 16.62 20.67
N ARG A 369 -17.97 17.94 20.56
CA ARG A 369 -18.69 18.91 21.41
C ARG A 369 -20.20 18.81 21.25
N LYS A 370 -20.70 18.71 20.02
CA LYS A 370 -22.14 18.61 19.73
C LYS A 370 -22.75 17.37 20.39
N HIS A 371 -22.00 16.28 20.46
CA HIS A 371 -22.42 15.03 21.08
C HIS A 371 -21.97 14.88 22.54
N GLN A 372 -21.46 15.94 23.18
CA GLN A 372 -20.99 15.94 24.57
C GLN A 372 -20.01 14.79 24.89
N TRP A 373 -19.20 14.37 23.91
CA TRP A 373 -18.16 13.36 24.12
C TRP A 373 -17.07 13.91 25.05
N ASN A 374 -16.79 13.16 26.12
CA ASN A 374 -15.92 13.55 27.23
C ASN A 374 -14.91 12.47 27.66
N TRP A 375 -14.72 11.43 26.83
CA TRP A 375 -13.83 10.30 27.10
C TRP A 375 -12.72 10.20 26.06
#